data_AF-A0A1Q7RQN4-F1
#
_entry.id   AF-A0A1Q7RQN4-F1
#
_cell.length_a   1.000
_cell.length_b   1.000
_cell.length_c   1.000
_cell.angle_alpha   90.00
_cell.angle_beta   90.00
_cell.angle_gamma   90.00
#
_symmetry.space_group_name_H-M   'P 1'
#
loop_
_entity.id
_entity.type
_entity.pdbx_description
1 polymer ?
#
loop_
_entity_poly.entity_id
_entity_poly.type
_entity_poly.pdbx_seq_one_letter_code
_entity_poly.pdbx_strand_id
1 'polypeptide(L)'
;MDFKKLPFWGQFAVVAVIAIALVAVAWMAYPNFSEMEKHNAASRAELESLQTEIRKGQAIEAKLPEFEKEIENLQLKLNDLLAILPTEPETGELLKWVKNLADQSNLDLKQFNPGTLKPVEFYKEFPIAMDVEGDYHDLGVFFDRISKYSRIINVSG
;
A
#
# COMPACT_ATOMS: atom_id res chain seq x y z
N MET A 1 48.08 30.16 63.86
CA MET A 1 49.53 30.40 63.72
C MET A 1 49.70 31.83 63.24
N ASP A 2 50.47 32.66 63.95
CA ASP A 2 50.67 34.08 63.64
C ASP A 2 51.41 34.27 62.30
N PHE A 3 50.67 34.45 61.21
CA PHE A 3 51.22 34.68 59.86
C PHE A 3 51.99 36.00 59.70
N LYS A 4 52.06 36.83 60.75
CA LYS A 4 52.62 38.18 60.72
C LYS A 4 54.09 38.28 61.17
N LYS A 5 54.73 37.15 61.53
CA LYS A 5 56.15 37.10 62.01
C LYS A 5 57.10 36.26 61.14
N LEU A 6 56.70 35.90 59.91
CA LEU A 6 57.55 35.15 58.97
C LEU A 6 58.24 36.13 58.00
N PRO A 7 59.52 35.91 57.63
CA PRO A 7 60.21 36.73 56.63
C PRO A 7 59.42 36.69 55.31
N PHE A 8 59.47 37.78 54.53
CA PHE A 8 58.68 37.99 53.30
C PHE A 8 58.58 36.73 52.41
N TRP A 9 59.69 36.00 52.25
CA TRP A 9 59.76 34.76 51.46
C TRP A 9 58.93 33.58 52.02
N GLY A 10 58.79 33.48 53.35
CA GLY A 10 57.98 32.47 54.02
C GLY A 10 56.48 32.69 53.87
N GLN A 11 56.02 33.94 53.75
CA GLN A 11 54.61 34.24 53.45
C GLN A 11 54.24 33.80 52.03
N PHE A 12 55.11 34.04 51.04
CA PHE A 12 54.92 33.53 49.68
C PHE A 12 54.91 32.01 49.61
N ALA A 13 55.77 31.34 50.38
CA ALA A 13 55.79 29.88 50.44
C ALA A 13 54.47 29.30 50.95
N VAL A 14 53.90 29.88 52.02
CA VAL A 14 52.60 29.45 52.56
C VAL A 14 51.47 29.68 51.56
N VAL A 15 51.42 30.83 50.89
CA VAL A 15 50.41 31.12 49.86
C VAL A 15 50.54 30.17 48.68
N ALA A 16 51.77 29.88 48.23
CA ALA A 16 52.02 28.94 47.15
C ALA A 16 51.55 27.52 47.51
N VAL A 17 51.82 27.06 48.74
CA VAL A 17 51.35 25.74 49.22
C VAL A 17 49.82 25.68 49.27
N ILE A 18 49.16 26.74 49.76
CA ILE A 18 47.69 26.80 49.79
C ILE A 18 47.12 26.81 48.36
N ALA A 19 47.71 27.57 47.43
CA ALA A 19 47.29 27.61 46.04
C ALA A 19 47.44 26.23 45.36
N ILE A 20 48.57 25.55 45.59
CA ILE A 20 48.81 24.19 45.07
C ILE A 20 47.82 23.21 45.68
N ALA A 21 47.53 23.31 46.98
CA ALA A 21 46.55 22.44 47.64
C ALA A 21 45.13 22.65 47.08
N LEU A 22 44.72 23.89 46.81
CA LEU A 22 43.43 24.20 46.18
C LEU A 22 43.36 23.67 44.75
N VAL A 23 44.44 23.80 43.97
CA VAL A 23 44.51 23.25 42.61
C VAL A 23 44.45 21.72 42.63
N ALA A 24 45.15 21.06 43.56
CA ALA A 24 45.12 19.61 43.70
C ALA A 24 43.73 19.09 44.10
N VAL A 25 43.05 19.77 45.03
CA VAL A 25 41.67 19.43 45.42
C VAL A 25 40.70 19.66 44.27
N ALA A 26 40.83 20.76 43.51
CA ALA A 26 40.01 21.00 42.33
C ALA A 26 40.22 19.94 41.25
N TRP A 27 41.46 19.51 41.02
CA TRP A 27 41.79 18.48 40.04
C TRP A 27 41.27 17.10 40.45
N MET A 28 41.31 16.77 41.75
CA MET A 28 40.78 15.51 42.28
C MET A 28 39.25 15.48 42.44
N ALA A 29 38.61 16.64 42.64
CA ALA A 29 37.16 16.77 42.71
C ALA A 29 36.48 16.74 41.34
N TYR A 30 37.18 17.17 40.28
CA TYR A 30 36.67 17.21 38.91
C TYR A 30 37.47 16.37 37.90
N PRO A 31 37.69 15.06 38.14
CA PRO A 31 38.48 14.23 37.24
C PRO A 31 37.80 13.96 35.88
N ASN A 32 36.49 14.21 35.76
CA ASN A 32 35.66 13.68 34.66
C ASN A 32 35.00 14.75 33.77
N PHE A 33 35.54 15.98 33.69
CA PHE A 33 35.00 17.03 32.79
C PHE A 33 34.86 16.57 31.33
N SER A 34 35.81 15.78 30.84
CA SER A 34 35.80 15.25 29.48
C SER A 34 34.73 14.16 29.26
N GLU A 35 34.35 13.41 30.30
CA GLU A 35 33.27 12.42 30.23
C GLU A 35 31.90 13.09 30.25
N MET A 36 31.73 14.15 31.05
CA MET A 36 30.52 14.98 31.06
C MET A 36 30.28 15.64 29.70
N GLU A 37 31.32 16.11 29.03
CA GLU A 37 31.22 16.70 27.69
C GLU A 37 30.84 15.65 26.64
N LYS A 38 31.42 14.43 26.71
CA LYS A 38 31.05 13.30 25.86
C LYS A 38 29.60 12.85 26.09
N HIS A 39 29.15 12.78 27.35
CA HIS A 39 27.79 12.41 27.68
C HIS A 39 26.79 13.46 27.18
N ASN A 40 27.09 14.76 27.35
CA ASN A 40 26.28 15.84 26.80
C ASN A 40 26.23 15.82 25.27
N ALA A 41 27.34 15.50 24.60
CA ALA A 41 27.37 15.36 23.15
C ALA A 41 26.53 14.16 22.68
N ALA A 42 26.63 13.01 23.36
CA ALA A 42 25.83 11.82 23.07
C ALA A 42 24.33 12.08 23.27
N SER A 43 23.92 12.68 24.39
CA SER A 43 22.52 13.03 24.66
C SER A 43 21.98 14.04 23.65
N ARG A 44 22.79 14.98 23.17
CA ARG A 44 22.39 15.92 22.10
C ARG A 44 22.14 15.19 20.78
N ALA A 45 23.01 14.27 20.40
CA ALA A 45 22.85 13.46 19.19
C ALA A 45 21.59 12.57 19.26
N GLU A 46 21.31 12.00 20.44
CA GLU A 46 20.10 11.22 20.69
C GLU A 46 18.83 12.08 20.63
N LEU A 47 18.87 13.30 21.18
CA LEU A 47 17.75 14.23 21.06
C LEU A 47 17.48 14.64 19.61
N GLU A 48 18.53 14.84 18.81
CA GLU A 48 18.41 15.19 17.40
C GLU A 48 17.84 14.03 16.56
N SER A 49 18.26 12.79 16.86
CA SER A 49 17.70 11.60 16.20
C SER A 49 16.23 11.39 16.56
N LEU A 50 15.86 11.51 17.85
CA LEU A 50 14.47 11.41 18.30
C LEU A 50 13.60 12.51 17.68
N GLN A 51 14.08 13.76 17.61
CA GLN A 51 13.36 14.84 16.94
C GLN A 51 13.16 14.56 15.45
N THR A 52 14.16 13.97 14.79
CA THR A 52 14.05 13.57 13.38
C THR A 52 13.00 12.49 13.19
N GLU A 53 12.95 11.50 14.10
CA GLU A 53 11.96 10.43 14.09
C GLU A 53 10.54 10.96 14.31
N ILE A 54 10.36 11.87 15.27
CA ILE A 54 9.08 12.54 15.52
C ILE A 54 8.62 13.30 14.27
N ARG A 55 9.52 14.07 13.62
CA ARG A 55 9.18 14.80 12.38
C ARG A 55 8.78 13.86 11.25
N LYS A 56 9.42 12.69 11.12
CA LYS A 56 9.04 11.67 10.14
C LYS A 56 7.65 11.10 10.44
N GLY A 57 7.37 10.77 11.71
CA GLY A 57 6.06 10.29 12.14
C GLY A 57 4.94 11.30 11.86
N GLN A 58 5.15 12.56 12.22
CA GLN A 58 4.21 13.66 11.95
C GLN A 58 3.95 13.86 10.46
N ALA A 59 4.98 13.72 9.61
CA ALA A 59 4.83 13.83 8.16
C ALA A 59 4.01 12.66 7.55
N ILE A 60 4.07 11.47 8.15
CA ILE A 60 3.25 10.32 7.74
C ILE A 60 1.81 10.52 8.20
N GLU A 61 1.61 10.95 9.45
CA GLU A 61 0.28 11.26 10.01
C GLU A 61 -0.44 12.33 9.19
N ALA A 62 0.27 13.39 8.77
CA ALA A 62 -0.28 14.43 7.91
C ALA A 62 -0.80 13.92 6.56
N LYS A 63 -0.27 12.79 6.06
CA LYS A 63 -0.68 12.17 4.79
C LYS A 63 -1.76 11.10 4.95
N LEU A 64 -2.00 10.62 6.16
CA LEU A 64 -3.05 9.65 6.46
C LEU A 64 -4.44 10.05 5.92
N PRO A 65 -4.93 11.29 6.11
CA PRO A 65 -6.24 11.68 5.59
C PRO A 65 -6.32 11.71 4.05
N GLU A 66 -5.19 11.91 3.36
CA GLU A 66 -5.15 11.83 1.89
C GLU A 66 -5.31 10.38 1.42
N PHE A 67 -4.61 9.44 2.06
CA PHE A 67 -4.74 8.01 1.77
C PHE A 67 -6.13 7.46 2.09
N GLU A 68 -6.74 7.86 3.21
CA GLU A 68 -8.11 7.47 3.56
C GLU A 68 -9.11 7.92 2.48
N LYS A 69 -8.99 9.16 2.00
CA LYS A 69 -9.80 9.67 0.87
C LYS A 69 -9.55 8.91 -0.42
N GLU A 70 -8.31 8.51 -0.69
CA GLU A 70 -7.99 7.73 -1.88
C GLU A 70 -8.61 6.32 -1.82
N ILE A 71 -8.57 5.67 -0.64
CA ILE A 71 -9.24 4.39 -0.41
C ILE A 71 -10.75 4.51 -0.60
N GLU A 72 -11.38 5.55 -0.04
CA GLU A 72 -12.82 5.80 -0.22
C GLU A 72 -13.17 5.99 -1.70
N ASN A 73 -12.41 6.82 -2.41
CA ASN A 73 -12.60 7.03 -3.86
C ASN A 73 -12.44 5.73 -4.67
N LEU A 74 -11.47 4.90 -4.33
CA LEU A 74 -11.26 3.61 -4.98
C LEU A 74 -12.40 2.63 -4.68
N GLN A 75 -12.93 2.62 -3.46
CA GLN A 75 -14.10 1.81 -3.10
C GLN A 75 -15.36 2.26 -3.84
N LEU A 76 -15.59 3.57 -3.98
CA LEU A 76 -16.70 4.09 -4.77
C LEU A 76 -16.59 3.65 -6.24
N LYS A 77 -15.41 3.82 -6.85
CA LYS A 77 -15.16 3.34 -8.23
C LYS A 77 -15.35 1.82 -8.36
N LEU A 78 -14.91 1.05 -7.37
CA LEU A 78 -15.12 -0.40 -7.37
C LEU A 78 -16.61 -0.73 -7.33
N ASN A 79 -17.39 -0.06 -6.48
CA ASN A 79 -18.84 -0.27 -6.39
C ASN A 79 -19.55 0.11 -7.69
N ASP A 80 -19.14 1.21 -8.34
CA ASP A 80 -19.68 1.60 -9.65
C ASP A 80 -19.40 0.54 -10.72
N LEU A 81 -18.18 -0.02 -10.73
CA LEU A 81 -17.81 -1.09 -11.66
C LEU A 81 -18.56 -2.39 -11.37
N LEU A 82 -18.76 -2.73 -10.09
CA LEU A 82 -19.58 -3.88 -9.69
C LEU A 82 -21.05 -3.70 -10.09
N ALA A 83 -21.57 -2.48 -10.03
CA ALA A 83 -22.91 -2.15 -10.51
C ALA A 83 -23.05 -2.22 -12.04
N ILE A 84 -21.94 -2.13 -12.79
CA ILE A 84 -21.85 -2.37 -14.25
C ILE A 84 -21.61 -3.86 -14.57
N LEU A 85 -21.27 -4.66 -13.56
CA LEU A 85 -21.26 -6.13 -13.61
C LEU A 85 -22.58 -6.78 -13.10
N PRO A 86 -23.82 -6.26 -13.32
CA PRO A 86 -25.00 -7.06 -13.06
C PRO A 86 -25.05 -8.09 -14.19
N THR A 87 -24.48 -9.25 -13.90
CA THR A 87 -24.23 -10.32 -14.87
C THR A 87 -24.97 -11.57 -14.43
N GLU A 88 -26.26 -11.44 -14.12
CA GLU A 88 -27.14 -12.60 -14.23
C GLU A 88 -27.56 -12.67 -15.69
N PRO A 89 -27.03 -13.62 -16.49
CA PRO A 89 -27.55 -13.84 -17.82
C PRO A 89 -29.02 -14.24 -17.66
N GLU A 90 -29.92 -13.44 -18.22
CA GLU A 90 -31.31 -13.85 -18.39
C GLU A 90 -31.34 -15.00 -19.41
N THR A 91 -31.17 -16.24 -18.92
CA THR A 91 -31.07 -17.46 -19.74
C THR A 91 -32.24 -17.60 -20.71
N GLY A 92 -33.43 -17.12 -20.32
CA GLY A 92 -34.62 -17.12 -21.17
C GLY A 92 -34.54 -16.17 -22.37
N GLU A 93 -33.95 -14.99 -22.21
CA GLU A 93 -33.76 -14.05 -23.33
C GLU A 93 -32.71 -14.55 -24.31
N LEU A 94 -31.62 -15.13 -23.79
CA LEU A 94 -30.56 -15.71 -24.62
C LEU A 94 -31.08 -16.87 -25.47
N LEU A 95 -31.88 -17.78 -24.90
CA LEU A 95 -32.49 -18.87 -25.65
C LEU A 95 -33.40 -18.35 -26.77
N LYS A 96 -34.28 -17.38 -26.47
CA LYS A 96 -35.16 -16.77 -27.47
C LYS A 96 -34.36 -16.13 -28.60
N TRP A 97 -33.29 -15.43 -28.26
CA TRP A 97 -32.42 -14.79 -29.23
C TRP A 97 -31.70 -15.81 -30.12
N VAL A 98 -31.07 -16.84 -29.53
CA VAL A 98 -30.40 -17.90 -30.30
C VAL A 98 -31.39 -18.62 -31.22
N LYS A 99 -32.58 -18.94 -30.71
CA LYS A 99 -33.63 -19.58 -31.51
C LYS A 99 -34.06 -18.71 -32.69
N ASN A 100 -34.34 -17.42 -32.45
CA ASN A 100 -34.68 -16.50 -33.52
C ASN A 100 -33.57 -16.39 -34.58
N LEU A 101 -32.30 -16.44 -34.18
CA LEU A 101 -31.18 -16.42 -35.11
C LEU A 101 -31.06 -17.72 -35.92
N ALA A 102 -31.26 -18.87 -35.29
CA ALA A 102 -31.29 -20.16 -35.96
C ALA A 102 -32.42 -20.20 -36.99
N ASP A 103 -33.65 -19.82 -36.59
CA ASP A 103 -34.82 -19.76 -37.46
C ASP A 103 -34.60 -18.80 -38.65
N GLN A 104 -34.00 -17.62 -38.42
CA GLN A 104 -33.68 -16.65 -39.49
C GLN A 104 -32.57 -17.12 -40.44
N SER A 105 -31.74 -18.05 -39.99
CA SER A 105 -30.67 -18.66 -40.80
C SER A 105 -31.10 -20.00 -41.37
N ASN A 106 -32.39 -20.38 -41.24
CA ASN A 106 -32.94 -21.65 -41.73
C ASN A 106 -32.25 -22.89 -41.13
N LEU A 107 -31.75 -22.76 -39.90
CA LEU A 107 -31.10 -23.81 -39.12
C LEU A 107 -32.04 -24.37 -38.06
N ASP A 108 -32.07 -25.69 -37.90
CA ASP A 108 -32.86 -26.35 -36.86
C ASP A 108 -32.03 -26.58 -35.59
N LEU A 109 -32.45 -25.95 -34.49
CA LEU A 109 -31.79 -26.07 -33.18
C LEU A 109 -32.30 -27.32 -32.45
N LYS A 110 -31.49 -28.39 -32.42
CA LYS A 110 -31.86 -29.67 -31.79
C LYS A 110 -31.69 -29.64 -30.28
N GLN A 111 -30.57 -29.11 -29.81
CA GLN A 111 -30.22 -29.11 -28.41
C GLN A 111 -29.64 -27.75 -28.02
N PHE A 112 -30.05 -27.27 -26.85
CA PHE A 112 -29.50 -26.08 -26.22
C PHE A 112 -29.35 -26.37 -24.73
N ASN A 113 -28.10 -26.47 -24.27
CA ASN A 113 -27.78 -26.81 -22.90
C ASN A 113 -26.85 -25.73 -22.29
N PRO A 114 -27.41 -24.78 -21.52
CA PRO A 114 -26.63 -23.82 -20.76
C PRO A 114 -25.85 -24.54 -19.66
N GLY A 115 -24.54 -24.32 -19.60
CA GLY A 115 -23.71 -24.77 -18.49
C GLY A 115 -23.79 -23.83 -17.28
N THR A 116 -22.99 -24.12 -16.26
CA THR A 116 -22.84 -23.25 -15.09
C THR A 116 -21.84 -22.12 -15.39
N LEU A 117 -22.04 -20.95 -14.79
CA LEU A 117 -21.05 -19.87 -14.87
C LEU A 117 -19.71 -20.37 -14.31
N LYS A 118 -18.65 -20.26 -15.11
CA LYS A 118 -17.29 -20.61 -14.73
C LYS A 118 -16.53 -19.34 -14.37
N PRO A 119 -16.09 -19.16 -13.11
CA PRO A 119 -15.25 -18.04 -12.76
C PRO A 119 -13.84 -18.25 -13.34
N VAL A 120 -13.34 -17.23 -14.04
CA VAL A 120 -11.95 -17.08 -14.47
C VAL A 120 -11.36 -15.90 -13.68
N GLU A 121 -10.04 -15.76 -13.63
CA GLU A 121 -9.32 -14.80 -12.78
C GLU A 121 -9.84 -13.35 -12.87
N PHE A 122 -10.31 -12.90 -14.05
CA PHE A 122 -10.76 -11.53 -14.29
C PHE A 122 -12.17 -11.40 -14.89
N TYR A 123 -12.87 -12.50 -15.16
CA TYR A 123 -14.18 -12.50 -15.80
C TYR A 123 -14.94 -13.82 -15.54
N LYS A 124 -16.22 -13.88 -15.88
CA LYS A 124 -17.02 -15.11 -15.81
C LYS A 124 -17.42 -15.56 -17.20
N GLU A 125 -17.19 -16.83 -17.50
CA GLU A 125 -17.63 -17.46 -18.74
C GLU A 125 -18.98 -18.13 -18.52
N PHE A 126 -19.88 -18.01 -19.50
CA PHE A 126 -21.14 -18.73 -19.52
C PHE A 126 -21.15 -19.72 -20.70
N PRO A 127 -20.70 -20.97 -20.50
CA PRO A 127 -20.58 -21.95 -21.57
C PRO A 127 -21.96 -22.44 -22.00
N ILE A 128 -22.19 -22.54 -23.31
CA ILE A 128 -23.45 -23.04 -23.88
C ILE A 128 -23.10 -24.12 -24.89
N ALA A 129 -23.60 -25.33 -24.67
CA ALA A 129 -23.52 -26.41 -25.66
C ALA A 129 -24.78 -26.40 -26.53
N MET A 130 -24.62 -26.48 -27.84
CA MET A 130 -25.73 -26.49 -28.78
C MET A 130 -25.48 -27.42 -29.97
N ASP A 131 -26.55 -28.06 -30.42
CA ASP A 131 -26.56 -28.88 -31.62
C ASP A 131 -27.50 -28.26 -32.66
N VAL A 132 -26.99 -28.08 -33.87
CA VAL A 132 -27.68 -27.37 -34.95
C VAL A 132 -27.59 -28.20 -36.24
N GLU A 133 -28.69 -28.32 -36.97
CA GLU A 133 -28.79 -29.06 -38.23
C GLU A 133 -29.19 -28.10 -39.38
N GLY A 134 -28.50 -28.18 -40.52
CA GLY A 134 -28.82 -27.36 -41.70
C GLY A 134 -27.74 -27.41 -42.78
N ASP A 135 -27.87 -26.55 -43.78
CA ASP A 135 -26.92 -26.46 -44.90
C ASP A 135 -25.65 -25.66 -44.52
N TYR A 136 -24.55 -25.91 -45.24
CA TYR A 136 -23.27 -25.27 -44.99
C TYR A 136 -23.34 -23.74 -45.17
N HIS A 137 -24.09 -23.27 -46.17
CA HIS A 137 -24.26 -21.83 -46.41
C HIS A 137 -24.98 -21.14 -45.25
N ASP A 138 -26.03 -21.79 -44.74
CA ASP A 138 -26.85 -21.33 -43.63
C ASP A 138 -26.05 -21.24 -42.32
N LEU A 139 -25.14 -22.18 -42.08
CA LEU A 139 -24.17 -22.11 -40.96
C LEU A 139 -23.24 -20.90 -41.07
N GLY A 140 -22.76 -20.58 -42.26
CA GLY A 140 -21.94 -19.38 -42.48
C GLY A 140 -22.69 -18.08 -42.16
N VAL A 141 -23.95 -17.99 -42.59
CA VAL A 141 -24.83 -16.85 -42.30
C VAL A 141 -25.11 -16.73 -40.80
N PHE A 142 -25.30 -17.86 -40.12
CA PHE A 142 -25.51 -17.89 -38.68
C PHE A 142 -24.30 -17.36 -37.90
N PHE A 143 -23.09 -17.79 -38.23
CA PHE A 143 -21.87 -17.29 -37.57
C PHE A 143 -21.62 -15.79 -37.84
N ASP A 144 -21.89 -15.30 -39.05
CA ASP A 144 -21.83 -13.87 -39.36
C ASP A 144 -22.79 -13.06 -38.46
N ARG A 145 -24.02 -13.54 -38.28
CA ARG A 145 -25.01 -12.86 -37.43
C ARG A 145 -24.64 -12.90 -35.95
N ILE A 146 -24.14 -14.04 -35.45
CA ILE A 146 -23.65 -14.16 -34.07
C ILE A 146 -22.51 -13.18 -33.81
N SER A 147 -21.59 -13.01 -34.77
CA SER A 147 -20.44 -12.11 -34.61
C SER A 147 -20.81 -10.64 -34.43
N LYS A 148 -22.02 -10.25 -34.87
CA LYS A 148 -22.55 -8.88 -34.79
C LYS A 148 -23.34 -8.60 -33.50
N TYR A 149 -23.44 -9.58 -32.61
CA TYR A 149 -24.15 -9.40 -31.35
C TYR A 149 -23.39 -8.46 -30.39
N SER A 150 -24.10 -7.76 -29.51
CA SER A 150 -23.51 -6.76 -28.61
C SER A 150 -22.68 -7.35 -27.46
N ARG A 151 -22.39 -8.65 -27.48
CA ARG A 151 -21.63 -9.36 -26.46
C ARG A 151 -20.45 -10.11 -27.08
N ILE A 152 -19.40 -10.33 -26.29
CA ILE A 152 -18.24 -11.12 -26.69
C ILE A 152 -18.65 -12.59 -26.70
N ILE A 153 -18.60 -13.23 -27.88
CA ILE A 153 -18.93 -14.64 -28.07
C ILE A 153 -17.70 -15.34 -28.65
N ASN A 154 -17.30 -16.45 -28.02
CA ASN A 154 -16.30 -17.34 -28.56
C ASN A 154 -16.99 -18.64 -28.98
N VAL A 155 -16.77 -19.08 -30.21
CA VAL A 155 -17.31 -20.33 -30.74
C VAL A 155 -16.16 -21.32 -30.85
N SER A 156 -16.25 -22.41 -30.12
CA SER A 156 -15.33 -23.55 -30.19
C SER A 156 -16.11 -24.79 -30.58
N GLY A 157 -15.66 -25.47 -31.64
CA GLY A 157 -16.22 -26.74 -32.13
C GLY A 157 -15.27 -27.90 -31.95
#